data_AF-A0A9D7DB19-F1
#
_entry.id   AF-A0A9D7DB19-F1
#
_cell.length_a   1.000
_cell.length_b   1.000
_cell.length_c   1.000
_cell.angle_alpha   90.00
_cell.angle_beta   90.00
_cell.angle_gamma   90.00
#
_symmetry.space_group_name_H-M   'P 1'
#
loop_
_entity.id
_entity.type
_entity.pdbx_description
1 polymer ?
#
loop_
_entity_poly.entity_id
_entity_poly.type
_entity_poly.pdbx_seq_one_letter_code
_entity_poly.pdbx_strand_id
1 'polypeptide(L)'
;MRRNVTILLAALLTGCVGVRYSANTPAPADHMALLSQQGVDAVVWQNTSAEAYWLYQQSYDYATWKLEARLQDIDAEKQMVDSAEWDRRPLAVVVDIDETVLDNSPYQVNAVRRGRTFDQAEWKEWTDKAIAKASPGALQFLQQAQYWGCEVFYITNRDVREKASTLKNLGELGFPFADEAHLLLMEGTSDKTERRARVAARYHVVLLVGDQLRDFDERFKDRTVDHGRDVVDAMSDSLSAISSCCPIPCTVRTATPFKEKAQIRRNMHA
;
A
#
# COMPACT_ATOMS: atom_id res chain seq x y z
N MET A 1 86.24 2.62 62.22
CA MET A 1 85.72 1.66 61.22
C MET A 1 84.23 1.91 61.01
N ARG A 2 83.76 1.72 59.77
CA ARG A 2 82.58 2.32 59.14
C ARG A 2 81.24 2.01 59.85
N ARG A 3 80.41 3.05 60.04
CA ARG A 3 78.98 2.94 60.41
C ARG A 3 78.18 2.60 59.15
N ASN A 4 77.54 1.43 59.12
CA ASN A 4 76.61 1.05 58.06
C ASN A 4 75.24 1.69 58.35
N VAL A 5 74.82 2.59 57.47
CA VAL A 5 73.46 3.15 57.46
C VAL A 5 72.65 2.34 56.45
N THR A 6 71.71 1.52 56.93
CA THR A 6 70.77 0.80 56.08
C THR A 6 69.57 1.71 55.82
N ILE A 7 69.48 2.24 54.60
CA ILE A 7 68.33 3.05 54.15
C ILE A 7 67.26 2.08 53.65
N LEU A 8 66.14 1.97 54.38
CA LEU A 8 64.93 1.31 53.89
C LEU A 8 64.24 2.22 52.88
N LEU A 9 64.25 1.84 51.61
CA LEU A 9 63.51 2.51 50.55
C LEU A 9 62.06 1.97 50.57
N ALA A 10 61.13 2.73 51.14
CA ALA A 10 59.70 2.43 51.06
C ALA A 10 59.17 2.84 49.68
N ALA A 11 58.92 1.87 48.81
CA ALA A 11 58.27 2.09 47.52
C ALA A 11 56.78 2.36 47.74
N LEU A 12 56.38 3.63 47.66
CA LEU A 12 54.98 4.05 47.56
C LEU A 12 54.45 3.67 46.17
N LEU A 13 53.78 2.53 46.08
CA LEU A 13 52.98 2.15 44.91
C LEU A 13 51.73 3.03 44.88
N THR A 14 51.77 4.11 44.11
CA THR A 14 50.58 4.87 43.71
C THR A 14 49.74 3.99 42.78
N GLY A 15 48.74 3.31 43.36
CA GLY A 15 47.74 2.60 42.59
C GLY A 15 46.89 3.59 41.79
N CYS A 16 47.12 3.66 40.48
CA CYS A 16 46.18 4.29 39.56
C CYS A 16 44.86 3.50 39.61
N VAL A 17 43.85 4.03 40.29
CA VAL A 17 42.47 3.56 40.15
C VAL A 17 42.03 3.97 38.76
N GLY A 18 42.29 3.12 37.77
CA GLY A 18 41.74 3.26 36.44
C GLY A 18 40.22 3.20 36.57
N VAL A 19 39.54 4.29 36.22
CA VAL A 19 38.09 4.28 35.99
C VAL A 19 37.87 3.25 34.90
N ARG A 20 37.37 2.07 35.29
CA ARG A 20 36.88 1.07 34.34
C ARG A 20 35.62 1.69 33.74
N TYR A 21 35.74 2.31 32.57
CA TYR A 21 34.61 2.45 31.68
C TYR A 21 34.15 1.02 31.37
N SER A 22 33.13 0.55 32.08
CA SER A 22 32.32 -0.55 31.57
C SER A 22 31.89 -0.11 30.19
N ALA A 23 32.39 -0.77 29.15
CA ALA A 23 31.84 -0.63 27.82
C ALA A 23 30.37 -1.03 27.95
N ASN A 24 29.48 -0.04 28.03
CA ASN A 24 28.06 -0.26 27.94
C ASN A 24 27.87 -0.91 26.57
N THR A 25 27.68 -2.22 26.55
CA THR A 25 27.29 -2.90 25.32
C THR A 25 25.98 -2.26 24.92
N PRO A 26 25.88 -1.58 23.76
CA PRO A 26 24.63 -0.95 23.37
C PRO A 26 23.55 -2.03 23.40
N ALA A 27 22.41 -1.71 24.01
CA ALA A 27 21.26 -2.60 24.00
C ALA A 27 21.01 -3.07 22.55
N PRO A 28 20.67 -4.35 22.32
CA PRO A 28 20.44 -4.86 20.98
C PRO A 28 19.46 -3.92 20.27
N ALA A 29 19.85 -3.43 19.10
CA ALA A 29 19.08 -2.46 18.34
C ALA A 29 17.65 -3.01 18.14
N ASP A 30 16.63 -2.22 18.51
CA ASP A 30 15.25 -2.58 18.21
C ASP A 30 15.08 -2.60 16.69
N HIS A 31 15.08 -3.81 16.14
CA HIS A 31 14.98 -4.06 14.71
C HIS A 31 13.68 -3.55 14.11
N MET A 32 12.60 -3.49 14.89
CA MET A 32 11.32 -2.92 14.45
C MET A 32 11.42 -1.40 14.37
N ALA A 33 12.02 -0.76 15.37
CA ALA A 33 12.26 0.68 15.35
C ALA A 33 13.15 1.08 14.17
N LEU A 34 14.19 0.30 13.86
CA LEU A 34 15.05 0.55 12.71
C LEU A 34 14.29 0.42 11.37
N LEU A 35 13.44 -0.60 11.21
CA LEU A 35 12.63 -0.76 10.00
C LEU A 35 11.59 0.35 9.86
N SER A 36 10.95 0.72 10.97
CA SER A 36 10.04 1.86 11.04
C SER A 36 10.71 3.14 10.58
N GLN A 37 11.95 3.40 11.05
CA GLN A 37 12.72 4.59 10.66
C GLN A 37 12.97 4.67 9.15
N GLN A 38 13.18 3.53 8.48
CA GLN A 38 13.38 3.48 7.02
C GLN A 38 12.12 3.82 6.21
N GLY A 39 10.94 3.85 6.82
CA GLY A 39 9.68 4.18 6.16
C GLY A 39 9.20 5.62 6.40
N VAL A 40 9.84 6.37 7.30
CA VAL A 40 9.35 7.68 7.75
C VAL A 40 9.17 8.66 6.58
N ASP A 41 10.18 8.80 5.72
CA ASP A 41 10.11 9.76 4.61
C ASP A 41 8.97 9.45 3.63
N ALA A 42 8.74 8.16 3.34
CA ALA A 42 7.64 7.75 2.47
C ALA A 42 6.27 8.01 3.10
N VAL A 43 6.11 7.72 4.40
CA VAL A 43 4.88 7.99 5.16
C VAL A 43 4.60 9.50 5.21
N VAL A 44 5.62 10.31 5.50
CA VAL A 44 5.48 11.77 5.55
C VAL A 44 5.16 12.33 4.18
N TRP A 45 5.82 11.86 3.12
CA TRP A 45 5.52 12.28 1.75
C TRP A 45 4.06 11.99 1.40
N GLN A 46 3.57 10.78 1.65
CA GLN A 46 2.18 10.42 1.33
C GLN A 46 1.17 11.22 2.15
N ASN A 47 1.40 11.37 3.46
CA ASN A 47 0.45 12.01 4.37
C ASN A 47 0.42 13.54 4.24
N THR A 48 1.53 14.18 3.86
CA THR A 48 1.66 15.65 3.96
C THR A 48 2.04 16.38 2.67
N SER A 49 2.60 15.70 1.66
CA SER A 49 3.09 16.41 0.48
C SER A 49 1.93 16.87 -0.41
N ALA A 50 2.07 18.07 -0.97
CA ALA A 50 1.14 18.56 -1.98
C ALA A 50 1.28 17.77 -3.29
N GLU A 51 2.48 17.23 -3.55
CA GLU A 51 2.80 16.38 -4.69
C GLU A 51 2.01 15.08 -4.64
N ALA A 52 1.97 14.38 -3.50
CA ALA A 52 1.14 13.18 -3.35
C ALA A 52 -0.34 13.51 -3.58
N TYR A 53 -0.84 14.57 -2.93
CA TYR A 53 -2.22 15.02 -3.09
C TYR A 53 -2.58 15.29 -4.56
N TRP A 54 -1.74 16.04 -5.27
CA TRP A 54 -1.93 16.35 -6.68
C TRP A 54 -1.85 15.10 -7.56
N LEU A 55 -0.92 14.19 -7.28
CA LEU A 55 -0.77 12.96 -8.04
C LEU A 55 -1.99 12.03 -7.91
N TYR A 56 -2.66 11.97 -6.75
CA TYR A 56 -3.97 11.31 -6.64
C TYR A 56 -5.02 11.95 -7.53
N GLN A 57 -5.15 13.28 -7.48
CA GLN A 57 -6.11 14.00 -8.34
C GLN A 57 -5.82 13.75 -9.83
N GLN A 58 -4.56 13.86 -10.25
CA GLN A 58 -4.13 13.58 -11.61
C GLN A 58 -4.48 12.15 -12.05
N SER A 59 -4.25 11.15 -11.19
CA SER A 59 -4.60 9.76 -11.50
C SER A 59 -6.11 9.57 -11.70
N TYR A 60 -6.95 10.27 -10.93
CA TYR A 60 -8.41 10.20 -11.06
C TYR A 60 -8.94 11.04 -12.23
N ASP A 61 -8.32 12.17 -12.56
CA ASP A 61 -8.61 12.91 -13.80
C ASP A 61 -8.30 12.03 -15.02
N TYR A 62 -7.15 11.34 -15.00
CA TYR A 62 -6.76 10.39 -16.04
C TYR A 62 -7.70 9.17 -16.10
N ALA A 63 -8.10 8.62 -14.95
CA ALA A 63 -9.08 7.54 -14.89
C ALA A 63 -10.45 7.96 -15.46
N THR A 64 -10.87 9.20 -15.18
CA THR A 64 -12.12 9.78 -15.72
C THR A 64 -12.05 9.88 -17.24
N TRP A 65 -10.96 10.45 -17.77
CA TRP A 65 -10.73 10.55 -19.21
C TRP A 65 -10.70 9.17 -19.89
N LYS A 66 -10.01 8.20 -19.29
CA LYS A 66 -9.97 6.82 -19.80
C LYS A 66 -11.34 6.17 -19.82
N LEU A 67 -12.12 6.34 -18.75
CA LEU A 67 -13.46 5.80 -18.67
C LEU A 67 -14.34 6.40 -19.77
N GLU A 68 -14.31 7.72 -19.94
CA GLU A 68 -15.05 8.40 -21.01
C GLU A 68 -14.68 7.85 -22.39
N ALA A 69 -13.38 7.75 -22.70
CA ALA A 69 -12.90 7.21 -23.97
C ALA A 69 -13.38 5.76 -24.18
N ARG A 70 -13.28 4.91 -23.15
CA ARG A 70 -13.72 3.52 -23.26
C ARG A 70 -15.24 3.39 -23.46
N LEU A 71 -16.03 4.26 -22.83
CA LEU A 71 -17.48 4.29 -23.03
C LEU A 71 -17.84 4.70 -24.47
N GLN A 72 -17.12 5.66 -25.05
CA GLN A 72 -17.28 6.02 -26.46
C GLN A 72 -16.94 4.86 -27.40
N ASP A 73 -15.85 4.14 -27.13
CA ASP A 73 -15.48 2.95 -27.90
C ASP A 73 -16.56 1.86 -27.81
N ILE A 74 -17.11 1.62 -26.61
CA ILE A 74 -18.21 0.67 -26.38
C ILE A 74 -19.45 1.07 -27.18
N ASP A 75 -19.81 2.35 -27.19
CA ASP A 75 -20.94 2.85 -27.97
C ASP A 75 -20.71 2.70 -29.48
N ALA A 76 -19.48 2.88 -29.95
CA ALA A 76 -19.12 2.66 -31.35
C ALA A 76 -19.13 1.17 -31.72
N GLU A 77 -18.53 0.30 -30.89
CA GLU A 77 -18.52 -1.16 -31.05
C GLU A 77 -19.96 -1.70 -31.15
N LYS A 78 -20.85 -1.23 -30.28
CA LYS A 78 -22.27 -1.59 -30.26
C LYS A 78 -23.02 -1.25 -31.54
N GLN A 79 -22.58 -0.22 -32.28
CA GLN A 79 -23.17 0.15 -33.57
C GLN A 79 -22.65 -0.70 -34.74
N MET A 80 -21.51 -1.38 -34.57
CA MET A 80 -20.85 -2.16 -35.62
C MET A 80 -21.17 -3.65 -35.56
N VAL A 81 -21.60 -4.18 -34.42
CA VAL A 81 -21.90 -5.61 -34.23
C VAL A 81 -23.39 -5.90 -34.27
N ASP A 82 -23.76 -7.11 -34.71
CA ASP A 82 -25.13 -7.56 -34.62
C ASP A 82 -25.59 -7.63 -33.16
N SER A 83 -26.82 -7.19 -32.91
CA SER A 83 -27.36 -7.09 -31.54
C SER A 83 -27.36 -8.41 -30.76
N ALA A 84 -27.30 -9.55 -31.45
CA ALA A 84 -27.22 -10.89 -30.86
C ALA A 84 -25.81 -11.25 -30.35
N GLU A 85 -24.76 -10.61 -30.89
CA GLU A 85 -23.36 -10.85 -30.54
C GLU A 85 -22.84 -9.84 -29.49
N TRP A 86 -23.60 -8.78 -29.23
CA TRP A 86 -23.24 -7.76 -28.25
C TRP A 86 -23.22 -8.28 -26.81
N ASP A 87 -22.18 -7.92 -26.07
CA ASP A 87 -22.10 -8.15 -24.63
C ASP A 87 -23.10 -7.27 -23.87
N ARG A 88 -24.21 -7.87 -23.43
CA ARG A 88 -25.29 -7.16 -22.72
C ARG A 88 -25.06 -7.03 -21.22
N ARG A 89 -23.90 -7.46 -20.71
CA ARG A 89 -23.60 -7.34 -19.28
C ARG A 89 -23.53 -5.85 -18.89
N PRO A 90 -24.05 -5.47 -17.72
CA PRO A 90 -23.87 -4.11 -17.19
C PRO A 90 -22.40 -3.75 -17.06
N LEU A 91 -22.07 -2.48 -17.24
CA LEU A 91 -20.70 -1.97 -17.16
C LEU A 91 -20.25 -1.88 -15.70
N ALA A 92 -18.97 -2.16 -15.45
CA ALA A 92 -18.41 -2.07 -14.10
C ALA A 92 -17.03 -1.39 -14.08
N VAL A 93 -16.82 -0.56 -13.06
CA VAL A 93 -15.50 -0.11 -12.63
C VAL A 93 -15.13 -0.89 -11.37
N VAL A 94 -13.92 -1.44 -11.34
CA VAL A 94 -13.40 -2.18 -10.18
C VAL A 94 -12.28 -1.37 -9.54
N VAL A 95 -12.36 -1.17 -8.24
CA VAL A 95 -11.35 -0.41 -7.49
C VAL A 95 -10.83 -1.19 -6.29
N ASP A 96 -9.55 -1.03 -5.96
CA ASP A 96 -9.07 -1.32 -4.61
C ASP A 96 -9.59 -0.27 -3.60
N ILE A 97 -9.49 -0.55 -2.30
CA ILE A 97 -9.91 0.36 -1.24
C ILE A 97 -8.73 1.07 -0.59
N ASP A 98 -7.81 0.31 0.02
CA ASP A 98 -6.84 0.90 0.92
C ASP A 98 -5.82 1.63 0.08
N GLU A 99 -5.55 2.89 0.41
CA GLU A 99 -4.59 3.69 -0.35
C GLU A 99 -5.05 4.02 -1.79
N THR A 100 -6.14 3.42 -2.28
CA THR A 100 -6.78 3.79 -3.56
C THR A 100 -7.96 4.73 -3.34
N VAL A 101 -8.97 4.28 -2.59
CA VAL A 101 -10.21 5.00 -2.29
C VAL A 101 -10.18 5.63 -0.91
N LEU A 102 -9.60 4.94 0.08
CA LEU A 102 -9.50 5.38 1.46
C LEU A 102 -8.03 5.65 1.82
N ASP A 103 -7.77 6.83 2.37
CA ASP A 103 -6.46 7.22 2.88
C ASP A 103 -6.27 6.68 4.31
N ASN A 104 -5.40 5.68 4.45
CA ASN A 104 -5.00 5.12 5.75
C ASN A 104 -3.61 5.60 6.19
N SER A 105 -3.03 6.62 5.56
CA SER A 105 -1.76 7.19 5.97
C SER A 105 -1.71 7.61 7.45
N PRO A 106 -2.82 8.04 8.12
CA PRO A 106 -2.78 8.31 9.57
C PRO A 106 -2.46 7.08 10.43
N TYR A 107 -2.84 5.87 9.99
CA TYR A 107 -2.42 4.63 10.65
C TYR A 107 -0.90 4.47 10.56
N GLN A 108 -0.34 4.66 9.37
CA GLN A 108 1.11 4.55 9.14
C GLN A 108 1.89 5.60 9.92
N VAL A 109 1.40 6.86 9.96
CA VAL A 109 1.97 7.94 10.78
C VAL A 109 2.02 7.53 12.26
N ASN A 110 0.96 6.91 12.78
CA ASN A 110 0.92 6.47 14.17
C ASN A 110 1.90 5.31 14.42
N ALA A 111 1.97 4.34 13.51
CA ALA A 111 2.91 3.23 13.59
C ALA A 111 4.36 3.74 13.62
N VAL A 112 4.75 4.61 12.67
CA VAL A 112 6.14 5.09 12.61
C VAL A 112 6.51 5.97 13.80
N ARG A 113 5.58 6.77 14.32
CA ARG A 113 5.79 7.56 15.55
C ARG A 113 6.07 6.68 16.77
N ARG A 114 5.55 5.45 16.80
CA ARG A 114 5.77 4.47 17.87
C ARG A 114 6.97 3.56 17.61
N GLY A 115 7.74 3.76 16.54
CA GLY A 115 8.81 2.86 16.14
C GLY A 115 8.28 1.48 15.70
N ARG A 116 7.05 1.41 15.21
CA ARG A 116 6.38 0.17 14.79
C ARG A 116 6.17 0.15 13.29
N THR A 117 6.05 -1.06 12.76
CA THR A 117 5.59 -1.33 11.38
C THR A 117 4.14 -1.79 11.41
N PHE A 118 3.59 -2.14 10.24
CA PHE A 118 2.28 -2.77 10.13
C PHE A 118 2.10 -3.93 11.12
N ASP A 119 0.95 -3.91 11.80
CA ASP A 119 0.45 -4.96 12.68
C ASP A 119 -1.04 -5.18 12.39
N GLN A 120 -1.45 -6.44 12.23
CA GLN A 120 -2.81 -6.80 11.82
C GLN A 120 -3.86 -6.49 12.90
N ALA A 121 -3.52 -6.59 14.19
CA ALA A 121 -4.46 -6.29 15.26
C ALA A 121 -4.66 -4.78 15.39
N GLU A 122 -3.58 -4.00 15.37
CA GLU A 122 -3.68 -2.53 15.36
C GLU A 122 -4.35 -2.00 14.09
N TRP A 123 -4.16 -2.68 12.94
CA TRP A 123 -4.86 -2.36 11.70
C TRP A 123 -6.36 -2.55 11.85
N LYS A 124 -6.79 -3.67 12.45
CA LYS A 124 -8.20 -3.91 12.72
C LYS A 124 -8.80 -2.83 13.64
N GLU A 125 -8.07 -2.41 14.67
CA GLU A 125 -8.49 -1.29 15.52
C GLU A 125 -8.59 0.04 14.75
N TRP A 126 -7.75 0.25 13.74
CA TRP A 126 -7.86 1.40 12.84
C TRP A 126 -9.10 1.30 11.96
N THR A 127 -9.29 0.18 11.26
CA THR A 127 -10.43 0.04 10.34
C THR A 127 -11.76 0.04 11.07
N ASP A 128 -11.84 -0.49 12.30
CA ASP A 128 -13.03 -0.44 13.15
C ASP A 128 -13.49 0.98 13.50
N LYS A 129 -12.58 1.96 13.47
CA LYS A 129 -12.97 3.37 13.68
C LYS A 129 -13.79 3.91 12.51
N ALA A 130 -13.59 3.36 11.29
CA ALA A 130 -14.27 3.81 10.07
C ALA A 130 -14.13 5.32 9.84
N ILE A 131 -12.93 5.87 10.07
CA ILE A 131 -12.62 7.31 9.97
C ILE A 131 -11.57 7.64 8.91
N ALA A 132 -11.20 6.67 8.05
CA ALA A 132 -10.31 6.96 6.93
C ALA A 132 -10.97 7.99 6.02
N LYS A 133 -10.17 8.90 5.46
CA LYS A 133 -10.67 9.94 4.54
C LYS A 133 -10.73 9.39 3.12
N ALA A 134 -11.53 10.02 2.27
CA ALA A 134 -11.46 9.75 0.83
C ALA A 134 -10.10 10.18 0.27
N SER A 135 -9.48 9.33 -0.54
CA SER A 135 -8.32 9.71 -1.35
C SER A 135 -8.70 10.87 -2.28
N PRO A 136 -7.80 11.85 -2.54
CA PRO A 136 -8.11 12.99 -3.38
C PRO A 136 -8.60 12.57 -4.78
N GLY A 137 -9.73 13.08 -5.25
CA GLY A 137 -10.31 12.73 -6.55
C GLY A 137 -11.17 11.46 -6.60
N ALA A 138 -10.99 10.52 -5.65
CA ALA A 138 -11.65 9.21 -5.69
C ALA A 138 -13.19 9.30 -5.68
N LEU A 139 -13.75 10.10 -4.77
CA LEU A 139 -15.21 10.23 -4.62
C LEU A 139 -15.85 10.80 -5.88
N GLN A 140 -15.26 11.85 -6.45
CA GLN A 140 -15.76 12.52 -7.65
C GLN A 140 -15.73 11.57 -8.85
N PHE A 141 -14.61 10.86 -9.04
CA PHE A 141 -14.48 9.87 -10.11
C PHE A 141 -15.51 8.75 -9.99
N LEU A 142 -15.71 8.17 -8.80
CA LEU A 142 -16.65 7.06 -8.63
C LEU A 142 -18.11 7.49 -8.77
N GLN A 143 -18.47 8.69 -8.30
CA GLN A 143 -19.80 9.27 -8.56
C GLN A 143 -20.01 9.54 -10.06
N GLN A 144 -18.96 9.99 -10.77
CA GLN A 144 -19.01 10.18 -12.22
C GLN A 144 -19.19 8.85 -12.96
N ALA A 145 -18.50 7.79 -12.54
CA ALA A 145 -18.68 6.44 -13.09
C ALA A 145 -20.10 5.93 -12.89
N GLN A 146 -20.68 6.10 -11.69
CA GLN A 146 -22.09 5.79 -11.43
C GLN A 146 -23.02 6.58 -12.35
N TYR A 147 -22.79 7.90 -12.48
CA TYR A 147 -23.60 8.77 -13.33
C TYR A 147 -23.57 8.34 -14.82
N TRP A 148 -22.42 7.84 -15.29
CA TRP A 148 -22.27 7.26 -16.63
C TRP A 148 -22.75 5.81 -16.76
N GLY A 149 -23.43 5.27 -15.74
CA GLY A 149 -24.07 3.96 -15.81
C GLY A 149 -23.16 2.78 -15.52
N CYS A 150 -21.98 2.99 -14.93
CA CYS A 150 -21.13 1.92 -14.42
C CYS A 150 -21.47 1.60 -12.97
N GLU A 151 -21.57 0.31 -12.63
CA GLU A 151 -21.55 -0.12 -11.23
C GLU A 151 -20.11 -0.10 -10.69
N VAL A 152 -19.94 0.29 -9.42
CA VAL A 152 -18.61 0.34 -8.78
C VAL A 152 -18.45 -0.84 -7.85
N PHE A 153 -17.43 -1.66 -8.10
CA PHE A 153 -17.07 -2.80 -7.27
C PHE A 153 -15.77 -2.54 -6.50
N TYR A 154 -15.80 -2.78 -5.19
CA TYR A 154 -14.65 -2.62 -4.30
C TYR A 154 -14.03 -4.00 -4.03
N ILE A 155 -12.86 -4.28 -4.59
CA ILE A 155 -12.12 -5.53 -4.34
C ILE A 155 -10.90 -5.22 -3.48
N THR A 156 -10.96 -5.62 -2.20
CA THR A 156 -9.98 -5.23 -1.18
C THR A 156 -9.35 -6.44 -0.48
N ASN A 157 -8.13 -6.28 0.01
CA ASN A 157 -7.49 -7.27 0.87
C ASN A 157 -7.76 -7.10 2.38
N ARG A 158 -8.74 -6.27 2.75
CA ARG A 158 -9.31 -6.27 4.11
C ARG A 158 -9.96 -7.61 4.43
N ASP A 159 -9.85 -8.01 5.69
CA ASP A 159 -10.42 -9.26 6.20
C ASP A 159 -11.96 -9.21 6.24
N VAL A 160 -12.63 -10.35 6.12
CA VAL A 160 -14.10 -10.43 6.22
C VAL A 160 -14.66 -9.82 7.51
N ARG A 161 -13.89 -9.83 8.61
CA ARG A 161 -14.23 -9.21 9.89
C ARG A 161 -14.26 -7.67 9.85
N GLU A 162 -13.70 -7.07 8.80
CA GLU A 162 -13.66 -5.62 8.57
C GLU A 162 -14.83 -5.15 7.69
N LYS A 163 -15.74 -6.04 7.27
CA LYS A 163 -16.87 -5.72 6.37
C LYS A 163 -17.69 -4.54 6.88
N ALA A 164 -18.21 -4.64 8.10
CA ALA A 164 -19.15 -3.67 8.65
C ALA A 164 -18.50 -2.27 8.77
N SER A 165 -17.27 -2.20 9.25
CA SER A 165 -16.55 -0.94 9.39
C SER A 165 -16.13 -0.35 8.04
N THR A 166 -15.81 -1.19 7.06
CA THR A 166 -15.49 -0.75 5.69
C THR A 166 -16.72 -0.15 5.01
N LEU A 167 -17.88 -0.82 5.05
CA LEU A 167 -19.13 -0.29 4.50
C LEU A 167 -19.56 0.99 5.21
N LYS A 168 -19.42 1.06 6.53
CA LYS A 168 -19.67 2.30 7.29
C LYS A 168 -18.80 3.44 6.77
N ASN A 169 -17.49 3.22 6.64
CA ASN A 169 -16.57 4.26 6.20
C ASN A 169 -16.88 4.73 4.77
N LEU A 170 -17.16 3.82 3.85
CA LEU A 170 -17.51 4.15 2.46
C LEU A 170 -18.84 4.91 2.40
N GLY A 171 -19.85 4.43 3.12
CA GLY A 171 -21.18 5.03 3.17
C GLY A 171 -21.20 6.43 3.77
N GLU A 172 -20.47 6.66 4.88
CA GLU A 172 -20.37 7.99 5.51
C GLU A 172 -19.66 9.02 4.62
N LEU A 173 -18.77 8.58 3.73
CA LEU A 173 -18.12 9.42 2.75
C LEU A 173 -18.93 9.62 1.46
N GLY A 174 -20.08 8.94 1.32
CA GLY A 174 -20.97 9.06 0.16
C GLY A 174 -20.48 8.34 -1.10
N PHE A 175 -19.60 7.34 -0.93
CA PHE A 175 -19.18 6.50 -2.06
C PHE A 175 -20.35 5.69 -2.62
N PRO A 176 -20.45 5.56 -3.95
CA PRO A 176 -21.55 4.85 -4.58
C PRO A 176 -21.43 3.35 -4.33
N PHE A 177 -22.56 2.64 -4.34
CA PHE A 177 -22.58 1.17 -4.18
C PHE A 177 -21.85 0.67 -2.91
N ALA A 178 -21.89 1.45 -1.82
CA ALA A 178 -21.33 1.07 -0.52
C ALA A 178 -22.23 0.03 0.19
N ASP A 179 -22.38 -1.14 -0.42
CA ASP A 179 -23.22 -2.24 0.05
C ASP A 179 -22.52 -3.61 -0.09
N GLU A 180 -23.13 -4.66 0.45
CA GLU A 180 -22.53 -6.00 0.46
C GLU A 180 -22.43 -6.65 -0.93
N ALA A 181 -23.25 -6.24 -1.90
CA ALA A 181 -23.22 -6.84 -3.24
C ALA A 181 -21.99 -6.38 -4.04
N HIS A 182 -21.47 -5.21 -3.72
CA HIS A 182 -20.37 -4.56 -4.43
C HIS A 182 -19.03 -4.60 -3.68
N LEU A 183 -19.02 -5.06 -2.42
CA LEU A 183 -17.80 -5.20 -1.62
C LEU A 183 -17.30 -6.66 -1.60
N LEU A 184 -16.12 -6.91 -2.20
CA LEU A 184 -15.46 -8.21 -2.23
C LEU A 184 -14.18 -8.20 -1.38
N LEU A 185 -14.28 -8.75 -0.17
CA LEU A 185 -13.20 -8.82 0.83
C LEU A 185 -12.25 -10.00 0.58
N MET A 186 -11.18 -10.07 1.37
CA MET A 186 -10.21 -11.16 1.32
C MET A 186 -10.77 -12.44 1.96
N GLU A 187 -10.83 -13.53 1.19
CA GLU A 187 -11.25 -14.85 1.66
C GLU A 187 -10.07 -15.83 1.54
N GLY A 188 -9.18 -15.82 2.54
CA GLY A 188 -8.04 -16.75 2.63
C GLY A 188 -6.83 -16.43 1.73
N THR A 189 -7.00 -15.71 0.63
CA THR A 189 -5.90 -15.30 -0.27
C THR A 189 -5.93 -13.81 -0.61
N SER A 190 -4.74 -13.19 -0.67
CA SER A 190 -4.56 -11.79 -1.10
C SER A 190 -4.62 -11.62 -2.63
N ASP A 191 -4.62 -12.72 -3.38
CA ASP A 191 -4.86 -12.69 -4.82
C ASP A 191 -6.30 -12.26 -5.09
N LYS A 192 -6.47 -11.30 -6.00
CA LYS A 192 -7.75 -10.71 -6.37
C LYS A 192 -8.33 -11.31 -7.65
N THR A 193 -7.64 -12.23 -8.31
CA THR A 193 -8.01 -12.81 -9.61
C THR A 193 -9.40 -13.44 -9.59
N GLU A 194 -9.69 -14.31 -8.61
CA GLU A 194 -11.01 -14.96 -8.51
C GLU A 194 -12.13 -13.93 -8.26
N ARG A 195 -11.85 -12.91 -7.44
CA ARG A 195 -12.83 -11.86 -7.14
C ARG A 195 -13.10 -10.98 -8.36
N ARG A 196 -12.07 -10.64 -9.13
CA ARG A 196 -12.22 -9.96 -10.43
C ARG A 196 -12.99 -10.82 -11.42
N ALA A 197 -12.71 -12.13 -11.48
CA ALA A 197 -13.42 -13.06 -12.34
C ALA A 197 -14.92 -13.18 -12.00
N ARG A 198 -15.28 -13.18 -10.70
CA ARG A 198 -16.68 -13.15 -10.24
C ARG A 198 -17.43 -11.91 -10.72
N VAL A 199 -16.79 -10.74 -10.71
CA VAL A 199 -17.37 -9.50 -11.27
C VAL A 199 -17.46 -9.62 -12.79
N ALA A 200 -16.36 -9.97 -13.46
CA ALA A 200 -16.30 -10.10 -14.91
C ALA A 200 -17.25 -11.17 -15.47
N ALA A 201 -17.67 -12.17 -14.70
CA ALA A 201 -18.66 -13.14 -15.14
C ALA A 201 -20.07 -12.52 -15.35
N ARG A 202 -20.36 -11.42 -14.64
CA ARG A 202 -21.70 -10.79 -14.62
C ARG A 202 -21.70 -9.37 -15.19
N TYR A 203 -20.53 -8.74 -15.25
CA TYR A 203 -20.34 -7.36 -15.67
C TYR A 203 -19.28 -7.27 -16.76
N HIS A 204 -19.43 -6.30 -17.66
CA HIS A 204 -18.37 -5.89 -18.55
C HIS A 204 -17.47 -4.89 -17.82
N VAL A 205 -16.32 -5.36 -17.31
CA VAL A 205 -15.40 -4.52 -16.55
C VAL A 205 -14.65 -3.59 -17.50
N VAL A 206 -14.88 -2.28 -17.36
CA VAL A 206 -14.33 -1.25 -18.27
C VAL A 206 -13.08 -0.57 -17.74
N LEU A 207 -12.87 -0.58 -16.42
CA LEU A 207 -11.68 0.01 -15.81
C LEU A 207 -11.35 -0.66 -14.46
N LEU A 208 -10.06 -0.89 -14.23
CA LEU A 208 -9.47 -1.27 -12.96
C LEU A 208 -8.70 -0.08 -12.38
N VAL A 209 -8.89 0.23 -11.09
CA VAL A 209 -8.15 1.28 -10.38
C VAL A 209 -7.55 0.74 -9.09
N GLY A 210 -6.27 1.01 -8.84
CA GLY A 210 -5.57 0.50 -7.67
C GLY A 210 -4.20 1.16 -7.47
N ASP A 211 -3.60 0.98 -6.31
CA ASP A 211 -2.24 1.44 -6.01
C ASP A 211 -1.17 0.35 -6.23
N GLN A 212 -1.58 -0.92 -6.22
CA GLN A 212 -0.69 -2.05 -6.42
C GLN A 212 -0.90 -2.67 -7.80
N LEU A 213 0.18 -3.06 -8.48
CA LEU A 213 0.04 -3.76 -9.76
C LEU A 213 -0.75 -5.09 -9.66
N ARG A 214 -0.79 -5.70 -8.47
CA ARG A 214 -1.59 -6.92 -8.20
C ARG A 214 -3.10 -6.65 -8.17
N ASP A 215 -3.52 -5.39 -8.07
CA ASP A 215 -4.91 -4.99 -8.24
C ASP A 215 -5.38 -5.19 -9.68
N PHE A 216 -4.44 -5.16 -10.63
CA PHE A 216 -4.70 -5.39 -12.05
C PHE A 216 -4.47 -6.85 -12.43
N ASP A 217 -3.33 -7.43 -12.06
CA ASP A 217 -2.95 -8.79 -12.49
C ASP A 217 -2.00 -9.47 -11.49
N GLU A 218 -2.23 -10.74 -11.18
CA GLU A 218 -1.40 -11.48 -10.21
C GLU A 218 -0.01 -11.83 -10.77
N ARG A 219 0.22 -11.72 -12.09
CA ARG A 219 1.56 -11.86 -12.70
C ARG A 219 2.58 -10.90 -12.10
N PHE A 220 2.15 -9.77 -11.54
CA PHE A 220 3.00 -8.80 -10.83
C PHE A 220 3.37 -9.19 -9.39
N LYS A 221 3.04 -10.41 -8.96
CA LYS A 221 3.42 -10.94 -7.65
C LYS A 221 4.92 -11.17 -7.53
N ASP A 222 5.55 -11.70 -8.57
CA ASP A 222 6.99 -11.96 -8.57
C ASP A 222 7.76 -10.64 -8.75
N ARG A 223 8.73 -10.41 -7.87
CA ARG A 223 9.58 -9.21 -7.81
C ARG A 223 11.05 -9.57 -7.68
N THR A 224 11.40 -10.82 -7.94
CA THR A 224 12.75 -11.35 -7.76
C THR A 224 13.71 -10.88 -8.84
N VAL A 225 13.22 -10.69 -10.07
CA VAL A 225 13.96 -10.16 -11.23
C VAL A 225 13.60 -8.69 -11.43
N ASP A 226 14.59 -7.79 -11.49
CA ASP A 226 14.47 -6.32 -11.65
C ASP A 226 13.25 -5.67 -10.95
N HIS A 227 12.89 -6.17 -9.76
CA HIS A 227 11.72 -5.73 -9.01
C HIS A 227 10.39 -5.76 -9.81
N GLY A 228 10.30 -6.65 -10.80
CA GLY A 228 9.14 -6.86 -11.68
C GLY A 228 8.94 -5.77 -12.74
N ARG A 229 9.95 -4.95 -13.04
CA ARG A 229 9.87 -3.91 -14.08
C ARG A 229 9.81 -4.52 -15.48
N ASP A 230 10.52 -5.61 -15.71
CA ASP A 230 10.45 -6.41 -16.92
C ASP A 230 9.01 -6.87 -17.25
N VAL A 231 8.26 -7.29 -16.23
CA VAL A 231 6.84 -7.66 -16.38
C VAL A 231 5.99 -6.44 -16.72
N VAL A 232 6.30 -5.27 -16.15
CA VAL A 232 5.60 -4.01 -16.49
C VAL A 232 5.82 -3.65 -17.95
N ASP A 233 7.06 -3.68 -18.42
CA ASP A 233 7.40 -3.38 -19.81
C ASP A 233 6.70 -4.35 -20.76
N ALA A 234 6.74 -5.65 -20.46
CA ALA A 234 6.09 -6.70 -21.23
C ALA A 234 4.55 -6.60 -21.25
N MET A 235 3.94 -5.96 -20.25
CA MET A 235 2.49 -5.83 -20.11
C MET A 235 1.98 -4.39 -20.26
N SER A 236 2.82 -3.47 -20.73
CA SER A 236 2.54 -2.04 -20.80
C SER A 236 1.27 -1.72 -21.59
N ASP A 237 1.04 -2.39 -22.72
CA ASP A 237 -0.18 -2.25 -23.52
C ASP A 237 -1.43 -2.71 -22.75
N SER A 238 -1.34 -3.85 -22.05
CA SER A 238 -2.46 -4.40 -21.27
C SER A 238 -2.82 -3.51 -20.08
N LEU A 239 -1.80 -3.00 -19.37
CA LEU A 239 -1.99 -2.03 -18.29
C LEU A 239 -2.62 -0.74 -18.82
N SER A 240 -2.15 -0.27 -19.98
CA SER A 240 -2.65 0.95 -20.61
C SER A 240 -4.05 0.80 -21.18
N ALA A 241 -4.51 -0.40 -21.51
CA ALA A 241 -5.86 -0.60 -22.04
C ALA A 241 -6.97 -0.45 -20.99
N ILE A 242 -6.79 -1.06 -19.81
CA ILE A 242 -7.91 -1.22 -18.84
C ILE A 242 -7.57 -0.83 -17.40
N SER A 243 -6.38 -0.27 -17.13
CA SER A 243 -5.96 0.06 -15.77
C SER A 243 -5.63 1.55 -15.60
N SER A 244 -5.89 2.09 -14.40
CA SER A 244 -5.33 3.35 -13.92
C SER A 244 -4.68 3.12 -12.56
N CYS A 245 -3.43 3.55 -12.40
CA CYS A 245 -2.67 3.34 -11.17
C CYS A 245 -2.65 4.63 -10.32
N CYS A 246 -2.98 4.50 -9.05
CA CYS A 246 -2.74 5.55 -8.06
C CYS A 246 -1.27 5.49 -7.61
N PRO A 247 -0.61 6.63 -7.39
CA PRO A 247 0.80 6.68 -7.09
C PRO A 247 1.03 6.52 -5.60
N ILE A 248 1.73 5.44 -5.20
CA ILE A 248 2.08 5.22 -3.79
C ILE A 248 3.51 4.73 -3.63
N PRO A 249 4.36 5.46 -2.89
CA PRO A 249 5.67 4.98 -2.48
C PRO A 249 5.61 4.03 -1.27
N CYS A 250 4.46 3.94 -0.59
CA CYS A 250 4.36 3.47 0.77
C CYS A 250 3.52 2.20 1.01
N THR A 251 3.50 1.22 0.11
CA THR A 251 2.89 -0.10 0.40
C THR A 251 3.39 -1.20 -0.52
N VAL A 252 4.72 -1.38 -0.67
CA VAL A 252 5.20 -2.73 -1.00
C VAL A 252 5.11 -3.58 0.26
N ARG A 253 3.93 -4.18 0.50
CA ARG A 253 3.77 -5.35 1.37
C ARG A 253 4.59 -6.49 0.77
N THR A 254 5.92 -6.42 0.87
CA THR A 254 6.74 -7.59 0.64
C THR A 254 6.52 -8.52 1.83
N ALA A 255 5.99 -9.71 1.60
CA ALA A 255 5.89 -10.76 2.62
C ALA A 255 7.26 -11.42 2.89
N THR A 256 8.36 -10.69 2.74
CA THR A 256 9.72 -11.20 2.94
C THR A 256 10.11 -11.12 4.42
N PRO A 257 10.67 -12.19 5.00
CA PRO A 257 11.30 -12.19 6.31
C PRO A 257 12.30 -11.05 6.49
N PHE A 258 12.48 -10.59 7.73
CA PHE A 258 13.37 -9.48 8.13
C PHE A 258 14.76 -9.50 7.46
N LYS A 259 15.40 -10.68 7.40
CA LYS A 259 16.75 -10.84 6.83
C LYS A 259 16.78 -10.49 5.35
N GLU A 260 15.72 -10.82 4.59
CA GLU A 260 15.63 -10.49 3.16
C GLU A 260 15.34 -9.01 2.93
N LYS A 261 14.45 -8.38 3.69
CA LYS A 261 14.19 -6.93 3.53
C LYS A 261 15.42 -6.09 3.84
N ALA A 262 16.14 -6.43 4.91
CA ALA A 262 17.37 -5.74 5.29
C ALA A 262 18.50 -6.01 4.27
N GLN A 263 18.59 -7.23 3.72
CA GLN A 263 19.58 -7.57 2.70
C GLN A 263 19.30 -6.88 1.36
N ILE A 264 18.05 -6.90 0.89
CA ILE A 264 17.63 -6.21 -0.35
C ILE A 264 17.92 -4.71 -0.24
N ARG A 265 17.55 -4.07 0.87
CA ARG A 265 17.79 -2.63 1.08
C ARG A 265 19.28 -2.28 1.22
N ARG A 266 20.10 -3.15 1.82
CA ARG A 266 21.55 -2.95 1.88
C ARG A 266 22.22 -3.12 0.51
N ASN A 267 21.74 -4.07 -0.30
CA ASN A 267 22.29 -4.34 -1.62
C ASN A 267 21.95 -3.25 -2.65
N MET A 268 20.98 -2.36 -2.39
CA MET A 268 20.70 -1.19 -3.25
C MET A 268 21.77 -0.08 -3.15
N HIS A 269 22.66 -0.15 -2.15
CA HIS A 269 23.73 0.83 -1.90
C HIS A 269 25.13 0.31 -2.26
N ALA A 270 25.23 -0.87 -2.89
CA ALA A 270 26.48 -1.47 -3.37
C ALA A 270 26.48 -1.51 -4.90
#